data_AF-A0A923X9Z7-F1
#
_entry.id   AF-A0A923X9Z7-F1
#
_cell.length_a   1.000
_cell.length_b   1.000
_cell.length_c   1.000
_cell.angle_alpha   90.00
_cell.angle_beta   90.00
_cell.angle_gamma   90.00
#
_symmetry.space_group_name_H-M   'P 1'
#
loop_
_entity.id
_entity.type
_entity.pdbx_description
1 polymer ?
#
loop_
_entity_poly.entity_id
_entity_poly.type
_entity_poly.pdbx_seq_one_letter_code
_entity_poly.pdbx_strand_id
1 'polypeptide(L)'
;MKRSTLWKSSVTVAFFVMVVFFNNCKGSSDGALELQGLSSNSTSSDGTGTGSTGLCEQDLKNLYARGWQKFLSTNCAICHSNGPGKGRFANSTLDIAYPDFMSIGFTKVSSNAVSPTHNPPYSGVQNTEAVNTLKVEWQTGLLENAKCTGDTSQLPTETQAQKISLKTSEQTIGLAKDGDKKVISWTINSDLSRVKGSDSLPNIPGGKIAVTVTRLKNSSGATYYDFSLPTIYGASVDTRVQGVFINMNGFLLGYPTTFSYVDKSIRKGSVNDISGLISIGTLVAPKAILPTDMVSLSFIDITQVTLPAAPAPVTVNLLNAKNVVVPKGTDFIDLTLALSAPATEPIVVTVTENTDLCGTASTYTNSNTLFKAVSASCLPDVYNTICPSGTCASAAKDFGRAKSVVGTTWNRFDWDYKFPVNSVTFGVGDSTKTLRISFSKNIRYEKNRVLTFDITTVLGTVTIGANKTTNFIINKYDNPIPSGAVLTLSELMNEGSGILGQNCVKCHNSAKIAGGYDMTDYDWMIRNRVVVPNDVTSKMYVRMHDSGNSLVKPMPFDGFLPAPLVLEVERWLLNGALNN
;
A
#
# COMPACT_ATOMS: atom_id res chain seq x y z
N MET A 1 -54.50 -15.83 34.51
CA MET A 1 -55.43 -14.69 34.43
C MET A 1 -54.61 -13.40 34.32
N LYS A 2 -54.98 -12.55 33.35
CA LYS A 2 -54.58 -11.15 33.10
C LYS A 2 -53.17 -10.83 32.53
N ARG A 3 -53.26 -10.32 31.30
CA ARG A 3 -52.30 -9.58 30.46
C ARG A 3 -52.06 -8.15 30.98
N SER A 4 -50.89 -7.59 30.65
CA SER A 4 -50.68 -6.19 30.17
C SER A 4 -49.21 -6.06 29.72
N THR A 5 -48.83 -6.25 28.46
CA THR A 5 -48.73 -5.23 27.37
C THR A 5 -48.31 -3.82 27.81
N LEU A 6 -47.08 -3.43 27.45
CA LEU A 6 -46.71 -2.05 27.10
C LEU A 6 -45.60 -2.08 26.05
N TRP A 7 -45.69 -1.10 25.15
CA TRP A 7 -45.17 -1.03 23.79
C TRP A 7 -44.12 0.09 23.70
N LYS A 8 -43.44 0.18 22.54
CA LYS A 8 -42.54 1.24 22.02
C LYS A 8 -41.04 1.04 22.30
N SER A 9 -40.12 1.30 21.37
CA SER A 9 -40.16 1.60 19.93
C SER A 9 -38.72 1.48 19.43
N SER A 10 -38.47 0.65 18.42
CA SER A 10 -37.17 0.59 17.75
C SER A 10 -37.08 1.73 16.72
N VAL A 11 -36.16 2.67 16.94
CA VAL A 11 -35.77 3.66 15.94
C VAL A 11 -34.55 3.11 15.21
N THR A 12 -34.77 2.55 14.03
CA THR A 12 -33.71 2.17 13.10
C THR A 12 -33.44 3.36 12.18
N VAL A 13 -32.38 4.12 12.45
CA VAL A 13 -31.89 5.15 11.53
C VAL A 13 -31.03 4.46 10.48
N ALA A 14 -31.59 4.26 9.28
CA ALA A 14 -30.83 3.87 8.10
C ALA A 14 -30.16 5.11 7.53
N PHE A 15 -28.84 5.22 7.70
CA PHE A 15 -28.03 6.26 7.07
C PHE A 15 -27.72 5.82 5.63
N PHE A 16 -28.41 6.41 4.65
CA PHE A 16 -28.04 6.34 3.24
C PHE A 16 -26.89 7.33 3.00
N VAL A 17 -25.65 6.83 2.87
CA VAL A 17 -24.53 7.65 2.40
C VAL A 17 -24.48 7.56 0.88
N MET A 18 -24.98 8.61 0.23
CA MET A 18 -24.83 8.83 -1.21
C MET A 18 -23.40 9.33 -1.46
N VAL A 19 -22.52 8.46 -1.96
CA VAL A 19 -21.18 8.87 -2.40
C VAL A 19 -21.26 9.30 -3.86
N VAL A 20 -21.24 10.62 -4.08
CA VAL A 20 -21.05 11.21 -5.41
C VAL A 20 -19.55 11.30 -5.67
N PHE A 21 -19.02 10.45 -6.55
CA PHE A 21 -17.67 10.62 -7.09
C PHE A 21 -17.73 11.59 -8.27
N PHE A 22 -17.00 12.70 -8.17
CA PHE A 22 -16.70 13.57 -9.30
C PHE A 22 -15.65 12.92 -10.20
N ASN A 23 -16.00 12.69 -11.47
CA ASN A 23 -15.08 12.24 -12.51
C ASN A 23 -14.20 13.40 -12.99
N ASN A 24 -12.95 13.45 -12.56
CA ASN A 24 -11.91 14.26 -13.19
C ASN A 24 -11.14 13.41 -14.20
N CYS A 25 -11.50 13.51 -15.48
CA CYS A 25 -10.69 13.00 -16.59
C CYS A 25 -10.80 13.96 -17.78
N LYS A 26 -9.97 15.02 -17.77
CA LYS A 26 -9.77 15.93 -18.91
C LYS A 26 -8.44 15.58 -19.55
N GLY A 27 -8.48 15.12 -20.80
CA GLY A 27 -7.31 14.87 -21.65
C GLY A 27 -7.74 15.03 -23.10
N SER A 28 -7.19 16.05 -23.76
CA SER A 28 -7.49 16.53 -25.10
C SER A 28 -7.17 15.51 -26.20
N SER A 29 -8.10 15.34 -27.14
CA SER A 29 -7.85 14.68 -28.44
C SER A 29 -8.08 15.68 -29.57
N ASP A 30 -6.99 16.22 -30.12
CA ASP A 30 -7.01 16.85 -31.45
C ASP A 30 -6.66 15.79 -32.50
N GLY A 31 -7.42 15.77 -33.60
CA GLY A 31 -7.15 14.95 -34.78
C GLY A 31 -8.22 13.90 -35.12
N ALA A 32 -9.47 14.34 -35.31
CA ALA A 32 -10.49 13.51 -35.96
C ALA A 32 -10.23 13.49 -37.48
N LEU A 33 -9.99 12.29 -38.02
CA LEU A 33 -10.14 12.00 -39.44
C LEU A 33 -11.64 11.79 -39.70
N GLU A 34 -12.23 12.74 -40.40
CA GLU A 34 -13.61 12.77 -40.85
C GLU A 34 -13.80 11.70 -41.93
N LEU A 35 -14.61 10.66 -41.65
CA LEU A 35 -15.15 9.79 -42.70
C LEU A 35 -16.64 10.11 -42.85
N GLN A 36 -16.96 10.71 -44.00
CA GLN A 36 -18.31 11.07 -44.41
C GLN A 36 -19.22 9.84 -44.48
N GLY A 37 -20.47 10.07 -44.07
CA GLY A 37 -21.48 9.04 -43.90
C GLY A 37 -22.01 8.43 -45.19
N LEU A 38 -22.37 7.16 -45.08
CA LEU A 38 -23.35 6.52 -45.94
C LEU A 38 -24.62 6.32 -45.12
N SER A 39 -25.55 7.25 -45.30
CA SER A 39 -26.95 7.05 -44.94
C SER A 39 -27.64 6.31 -46.09
N SER A 40 -28.13 5.11 -45.84
CA SER A 40 -29.21 4.53 -46.63
C SER A 40 -30.26 3.95 -45.69
N ASN A 41 -31.38 4.67 -45.61
CA ASN A 41 -32.67 4.08 -45.33
C ASN A 41 -32.93 3.01 -46.41
N SER A 42 -33.10 1.76 -46.01
CA SER A 42 -33.83 0.79 -46.83
C SER A 42 -34.83 0.03 -45.94
N THR A 43 -36.08 0.40 -46.18
CA THR A 43 -37.30 -0.31 -45.86
C THR A 43 -37.22 -1.79 -46.21
N SER A 44 -37.75 -2.57 -45.29
CA SER A 44 -38.12 -3.98 -45.40
C SER A 44 -38.69 -4.37 -46.76
N SER A 45 -38.08 -5.39 -47.38
CA SER A 45 -38.78 -6.30 -48.28
C SER A 45 -38.20 -7.70 -48.08
N ASP A 46 -39.06 -8.62 -47.68
CA ASP A 46 -38.83 -10.06 -47.61
C ASP A 46 -38.18 -10.58 -48.90
N GLY A 47 -37.00 -11.18 -48.73
CA GLY A 47 -36.28 -11.88 -49.78
C GLY A 47 -35.52 -13.03 -49.14
N THR A 48 -36.11 -14.22 -49.20
CA THR A 48 -35.51 -15.50 -48.84
C THR A 48 -34.31 -15.81 -49.73
N GLY A 49 -33.17 -15.22 -49.39
CA GLY A 49 -31.84 -15.66 -49.77
C GLY A 49 -31.13 -16.12 -48.51
N THR A 50 -31.25 -17.41 -48.18
CA THR A 50 -30.51 -18.09 -47.10
C THR A 50 -29.03 -18.12 -47.42
N GLY A 51 -28.36 -16.97 -47.27
CA GLY A 51 -26.91 -16.81 -47.38
C GLY A 51 -26.24 -17.21 -46.06
N SER A 52 -25.24 -18.08 -46.13
CA SER A 52 -24.50 -18.60 -44.97
C SER A 52 -23.81 -17.51 -44.12
N THR A 53 -23.75 -16.27 -44.61
CA THR A 53 -23.07 -15.13 -43.97
C THR A 53 -23.62 -14.81 -42.57
N GLY A 54 -24.92 -15.01 -42.33
CA GLY A 54 -25.52 -14.77 -41.01
C GLY A 54 -25.11 -15.78 -39.93
N LEU A 55 -24.83 -17.03 -40.32
CA LEU A 55 -24.42 -18.08 -39.38
C LEU A 55 -22.95 -17.93 -38.98
N CYS A 56 -22.08 -17.59 -39.93
CA CYS A 56 -20.65 -17.41 -39.69
C CYS A 56 -20.36 -16.23 -38.73
N GLU A 57 -21.00 -15.08 -38.96
CA GLU A 57 -20.85 -13.91 -38.09
C GLU A 57 -21.44 -14.17 -36.69
N GLN A 58 -22.54 -14.94 -36.62
CA GLN A 58 -23.13 -15.32 -35.34
C GLN A 58 -22.18 -16.21 -34.53
N ASP A 59 -21.43 -17.12 -35.15
CA ASP A 59 -20.42 -17.94 -34.47
C ASP A 59 -19.27 -17.09 -33.93
N LEU A 60 -18.80 -16.11 -34.71
CA LEU A 60 -17.77 -15.17 -34.28
C LEU A 60 -18.25 -14.28 -33.13
N LYS A 61 -19.49 -13.81 -33.19
CA LYS A 61 -20.16 -13.07 -32.10
C LYS A 61 -20.33 -13.92 -30.84
N ASN A 62 -20.68 -15.20 -30.99
CA ASN A 62 -20.78 -16.16 -29.88
C ASN A 62 -19.41 -16.44 -29.25
N LEU A 63 -18.34 -16.53 -30.06
CA LEU A 63 -16.98 -16.65 -29.58
C LEU A 63 -16.56 -15.43 -28.76
N TYR A 64 -16.88 -14.22 -29.23
CA TYR A 64 -16.63 -12.98 -28.51
C TYR A 64 -17.35 -13.00 -27.15
N ALA A 65 -18.63 -13.38 -27.14
CA ALA A 65 -19.44 -13.44 -25.92
C ALA A 65 -18.84 -14.38 -24.85
N ARG A 66 -18.35 -15.56 -25.26
CA ARG A 66 -17.78 -16.55 -24.33
C ARG A 66 -16.41 -16.15 -23.79
N GLY A 67 -15.58 -15.53 -24.61
CA GLY A 67 -14.21 -15.14 -24.27
C GLY A 67 -14.08 -13.66 -23.93
N TRP A 68 -13.93 -12.84 -24.97
CA TRP A 68 -13.61 -11.42 -24.86
C TRP A 68 -14.64 -10.64 -24.04
N GLN A 69 -15.94 -10.80 -24.25
CA GLN A 69 -16.96 -10.04 -23.54
C GLN A 69 -16.89 -10.29 -22.03
N LYS A 70 -16.72 -11.56 -21.61
CA LYS A 70 -16.59 -11.92 -20.19
C LYS A 70 -15.37 -11.28 -19.55
N PHE A 71 -14.22 -11.33 -20.24
CA PHE A 71 -13.00 -10.68 -19.77
C PHE A 71 -13.14 -9.16 -19.72
N LEU A 72 -13.66 -8.53 -20.77
CA LEU A 72 -13.78 -7.07 -20.91
C LEU A 72 -14.82 -6.50 -19.95
N SER A 73 -15.95 -7.16 -19.76
CA SER A 73 -16.96 -6.74 -18.78
C SER A 73 -16.46 -6.81 -17.34
N THR A 74 -15.56 -7.75 -17.05
CA THR A 74 -14.94 -7.89 -15.72
C THR A 74 -13.86 -6.83 -15.50
N ASN A 75 -12.96 -6.66 -16.47
CA ASN A 75 -11.72 -5.89 -16.27
C ASN A 75 -11.80 -4.47 -16.83
N CYS A 76 -12.59 -4.23 -17.88
CA CYS A 76 -12.55 -2.98 -18.66
C CYS A 76 -13.87 -2.18 -18.62
N ALA A 77 -14.95 -2.75 -18.09
CA ALA A 77 -16.28 -2.13 -18.09
C ALA A 77 -16.34 -0.76 -17.42
N ILE A 78 -15.49 -0.49 -16.41
CA ILE A 78 -15.46 0.80 -15.73
C ILE A 78 -15.19 1.97 -16.68
N CYS A 79 -14.42 1.73 -17.75
CA CYS A 79 -14.09 2.76 -18.75
C CYS A 79 -14.76 2.55 -20.11
N HIS A 80 -15.16 1.32 -20.43
CA HIS A 80 -15.58 0.92 -21.78
C HIS A 80 -17.01 0.33 -21.83
N SER A 81 -17.88 0.67 -20.87
CA SER A 81 -19.30 0.27 -20.86
C SER A 81 -20.24 1.32 -21.47
N ASN A 82 -19.95 2.62 -21.33
CA ASN A 82 -20.83 3.73 -21.71
C ASN A 82 -20.12 4.68 -22.70
N GLY A 83 -20.58 4.76 -23.96
CA GLY A 83 -19.95 5.55 -25.04
C GLY A 83 -20.60 6.93 -25.25
N PRO A 84 -20.00 7.89 -26.01
CA PRO A 84 -18.89 7.77 -26.97
C PRO A 84 -17.55 8.44 -26.52
N GLY A 85 -16.46 8.15 -27.26
CA GLY A 85 -15.09 8.64 -27.04
C GLY A 85 -14.09 7.56 -26.56
N LYS A 86 -14.57 6.54 -25.84
CA LYS A 86 -13.76 5.43 -25.31
C LYS A 86 -14.13 4.04 -25.89
N GLY A 87 -15.22 3.93 -26.65
CA GLY A 87 -15.78 2.66 -27.13
C GLY A 87 -16.57 1.88 -26.05
N ARG A 88 -17.54 1.06 -26.47
CA ARG A 88 -18.46 0.28 -25.61
C ARG A 88 -18.21 -1.23 -25.68
N PHE A 89 -17.01 -1.64 -26.09
CA PHE A 89 -16.62 -3.04 -26.23
C PHE A 89 -16.55 -3.84 -24.92
N ALA A 90 -16.81 -3.23 -23.78
CA ALA A 90 -16.96 -3.91 -22.49
C ALA A 90 -18.40 -3.82 -21.94
N ASN A 91 -19.38 -3.44 -22.77
CA ASN A 91 -20.78 -3.39 -22.38
C ASN A 91 -21.32 -4.81 -22.11
N SER A 92 -22.21 -4.94 -21.12
CA SER A 92 -22.84 -6.22 -20.77
C SER A 92 -23.79 -6.72 -21.86
N THR A 93 -24.29 -5.83 -22.71
CA THR A 93 -25.16 -6.14 -23.85
C THR A 93 -24.30 -6.53 -25.06
N LEU A 94 -24.39 -7.78 -25.49
CA LEU A 94 -23.61 -8.33 -26.59
C LEU A 94 -23.79 -7.53 -27.90
N ASP A 95 -25.01 -7.10 -28.19
CA ASP A 95 -25.34 -6.31 -29.39
C ASP A 95 -24.71 -4.91 -29.41
N ILE A 96 -24.27 -4.40 -28.26
CA ILE A 96 -23.55 -3.13 -28.15
C ILE A 96 -22.04 -3.38 -28.17
N ALA A 97 -21.61 -4.38 -27.41
CA ALA A 97 -20.19 -4.60 -27.16
C ALA A 97 -19.46 -5.19 -28.38
N TYR A 98 -20.11 -6.10 -29.11
CA TYR A 98 -19.51 -6.77 -30.25
C TYR A 98 -19.20 -5.82 -31.42
N PRO A 99 -20.13 -4.97 -31.91
CA PRO A 99 -19.82 -4.04 -33.00
C PRO A 99 -18.72 -3.04 -32.64
N ASP A 100 -18.73 -2.51 -31.41
CA ASP A 100 -17.68 -1.60 -30.93
C ASP A 100 -16.31 -2.33 -30.81
N PHE A 101 -16.30 -3.60 -30.40
CA PHE A 101 -15.08 -4.41 -30.37
C PHE A 101 -14.51 -4.64 -31.77
N MET A 102 -15.37 -4.99 -32.73
CA MET A 102 -14.99 -5.19 -34.13
C MET A 102 -14.46 -3.89 -34.76
N SER A 103 -15.09 -2.75 -34.45
CA SER A 103 -14.65 -1.42 -34.93
C SER A 103 -13.27 -1.02 -34.40
N ILE A 104 -12.95 -1.33 -33.14
CA ILE A 104 -11.67 -0.97 -32.52
C ILE A 104 -10.57 -1.97 -32.87
N GLY A 105 -10.94 -3.24 -33.02
CA GLY A 105 -10.04 -4.35 -33.33
C GLY A 105 -9.39 -4.97 -32.10
N PHE A 106 -9.38 -6.31 -32.07
CA PHE A 106 -8.85 -7.09 -30.94
C PHE A 106 -7.38 -6.79 -30.63
N THR A 107 -6.56 -6.41 -31.62
CA THR A 107 -5.15 -6.06 -31.42
C THR A 107 -5.01 -4.88 -30.45
N LYS A 108 -5.73 -3.78 -30.70
CA LYS A 108 -5.68 -2.56 -29.87
C LYS A 108 -6.29 -2.79 -28.49
N VAL A 109 -7.40 -3.53 -28.43
CA VAL A 109 -8.02 -3.92 -27.15
C VAL A 109 -7.04 -4.77 -26.33
N SER A 110 -6.39 -5.75 -26.96
CA SER A 110 -5.44 -6.64 -26.29
C SER A 110 -4.19 -5.92 -25.78
N SER A 111 -3.60 -5.00 -26.57
CA SER A 111 -2.41 -4.26 -26.17
C SER A 111 -2.70 -3.33 -24.98
N ASN A 112 -3.87 -2.69 -24.98
CA ASN A 112 -4.28 -1.81 -23.90
C ASN A 112 -4.62 -2.59 -22.62
N ALA A 113 -5.27 -3.75 -22.74
CA ALA A 113 -5.62 -4.60 -21.60
C ALA A 113 -4.39 -5.09 -20.81
N VAL A 114 -3.23 -5.25 -21.46
CA VAL A 114 -1.98 -5.68 -20.82
C VAL A 114 -1.00 -4.54 -20.55
N SER A 115 -1.31 -3.31 -20.99
CA SER A 115 -0.42 -2.17 -20.84
C SER A 115 -0.40 -1.67 -19.40
N PRO A 116 0.77 -1.51 -18.77
CA PRO A 116 0.87 -0.94 -17.42
C PRO A 116 0.57 0.56 -17.38
N THR A 117 0.52 1.23 -18.53
CA THR A 117 0.20 2.67 -18.62
C THR A 117 -1.27 2.95 -18.93
N HIS A 118 -2.10 1.90 -19.11
CA HIS A 118 -3.49 2.04 -19.57
C HIS A 118 -4.54 1.85 -18.47
N ASN A 119 -4.59 2.77 -17.51
CA ASN A 119 -5.55 2.77 -16.40
C ASN A 119 -5.45 1.54 -15.44
N PRO A 120 -4.32 1.34 -14.74
CA PRO A 120 -4.21 0.38 -13.64
C PRO A 120 -5.25 0.63 -12.52
N PRO A 121 -5.71 -0.39 -11.78
CA PRO A 121 -5.29 -1.79 -11.81
C PRO A 121 -6.06 -2.65 -12.85
N TYR A 122 -6.89 -2.02 -13.67
CA TYR A 122 -7.79 -2.69 -14.63
C TYR A 122 -7.07 -3.25 -15.85
N SER A 123 -5.92 -2.65 -16.19
CA SER A 123 -4.96 -3.15 -17.17
C SER A 123 -3.62 -3.50 -16.53
N GLY A 124 -2.80 -4.25 -17.25
CA GLY A 124 -1.40 -4.47 -16.89
C GLY A 124 -0.96 -5.92 -17.07
N VAL A 125 0.26 -6.22 -16.62
CA VAL A 125 0.89 -7.52 -16.81
C VAL A 125 0.07 -8.68 -16.21
N GLN A 126 -0.73 -8.42 -15.17
CA GLN A 126 -1.64 -9.39 -14.57
C GLN A 126 -2.67 -9.98 -15.55
N ASN A 127 -2.98 -9.26 -16.64
CA ASN A 127 -3.92 -9.73 -17.65
C ASN A 127 -3.27 -10.49 -18.82
N THR A 128 -1.94 -10.60 -18.86
CA THR A 128 -1.18 -11.09 -20.04
C THR A 128 -1.60 -12.48 -20.48
N GLU A 129 -1.73 -13.42 -19.54
CA GLU A 129 -2.08 -14.81 -19.83
C GLU A 129 -3.51 -14.94 -20.39
N ALA A 130 -4.48 -14.31 -19.73
CA ALA A 130 -5.87 -14.31 -20.16
C ALA A 130 -6.03 -13.67 -21.56
N VAL A 131 -5.39 -12.52 -21.77
CA VAL A 131 -5.43 -11.81 -23.05
C VAL A 131 -4.77 -12.63 -24.16
N ASN A 132 -3.61 -13.26 -23.92
CA ASN A 132 -2.96 -14.10 -24.92
C ASN A 132 -3.81 -15.31 -25.31
N THR A 133 -4.50 -15.92 -24.35
CA THR A 133 -5.45 -17.02 -24.61
C THR A 133 -6.60 -16.54 -25.50
N LEU A 134 -7.23 -15.42 -25.16
CA LEU A 134 -8.34 -14.84 -25.92
C LEU A 134 -7.95 -14.38 -27.32
N LYS A 135 -6.72 -13.87 -27.53
CA LYS A 135 -6.21 -13.52 -28.87
C LYS A 135 -6.19 -14.74 -29.78
N VAL A 136 -5.76 -15.89 -29.26
CA VAL A 136 -5.62 -17.13 -30.03
C VAL A 136 -6.98 -17.70 -30.39
N GLU A 137 -7.88 -17.80 -29.41
CA GLU A 137 -9.27 -18.21 -29.68
C GLU A 137 -9.89 -17.30 -30.73
N TRP A 138 -9.73 -15.98 -30.58
CA TRP A 138 -10.25 -15.00 -31.52
C TRP A 138 -9.69 -15.17 -32.93
N GLN A 139 -8.38 -15.35 -33.07
CA GLN A 139 -7.76 -15.56 -34.37
C GLN A 139 -8.22 -16.85 -35.04
N THR A 140 -8.38 -17.94 -34.27
CA THR A 140 -8.99 -19.18 -34.78
C THR A 140 -10.41 -18.93 -35.27
N GLY A 141 -11.22 -18.20 -34.50
CA GLY A 141 -12.57 -17.80 -34.91
C GLY A 141 -12.59 -16.94 -36.17
N LEU A 142 -11.65 -16.01 -36.33
CA LEU A 142 -11.51 -15.23 -37.56
C LEU A 142 -11.17 -16.11 -38.77
N LEU A 143 -10.28 -17.11 -38.60
CA LEU A 143 -9.96 -18.08 -39.64
C LEU A 143 -11.17 -18.95 -40.02
N GLU A 144 -11.96 -19.38 -39.03
CA GLU A 144 -13.19 -20.16 -39.25
C GLU A 144 -14.27 -19.32 -39.93
N ASN A 145 -14.46 -18.06 -39.50
CA ASN A 145 -15.38 -17.12 -40.13
C ASN A 145 -15.00 -16.83 -41.58
N ALA A 146 -13.71 -16.60 -41.85
CA ALA A 146 -13.17 -16.42 -43.20
C ALA A 146 -13.43 -17.64 -44.10
N LYS A 147 -13.18 -18.87 -43.60
CA LYS A 147 -13.52 -20.11 -44.33
C LYS A 147 -15.03 -20.23 -44.58
N CYS A 148 -15.84 -19.88 -43.59
CA CYS A 148 -17.30 -19.99 -43.64
C CYS A 148 -17.94 -18.97 -44.60
N THR A 149 -17.37 -17.76 -44.70
CA THR A 149 -17.83 -16.69 -45.61
C THR A 149 -17.19 -16.77 -47.01
N GLY A 150 -16.21 -17.65 -47.21
CA GLY A 150 -15.42 -17.73 -48.44
C GLY A 150 -14.45 -16.55 -48.62
N ASP A 151 -14.30 -15.71 -47.60
CA ASP A 151 -13.42 -14.55 -47.61
C ASP A 151 -11.97 -14.94 -47.30
N THR A 152 -11.17 -15.14 -48.34
CA THR A 152 -9.73 -15.39 -48.20
C THR A 152 -8.92 -14.11 -47.97
N SER A 153 -9.54 -12.92 -48.01
CA SER A 153 -8.86 -11.62 -47.91
C SER A 153 -8.59 -11.16 -46.46
N GLN A 154 -9.28 -11.74 -45.47
CA GLN A 154 -9.11 -11.42 -44.04
C GLN A 154 -8.27 -12.43 -43.25
N LEU A 155 -7.73 -13.46 -43.88
CA LEU A 155 -6.79 -14.34 -43.21
C LEU A 155 -5.53 -13.52 -42.89
N PRO A 156 -5.06 -13.45 -41.63
CA PRO A 156 -3.70 -13.00 -41.36
C PRO A 156 -2.79 -13.83 -42.26
N THR A 157 -2.07 -13.17 -43.16
CA THR A 157 -1.34 -13.83 -44.26
C THR A 157 -0.36 -14.89 -43.74
N GLU A 158 0.02 -14.77 -42.46
CA GLU A 158 0.81 -15.76 -41.72
C GLU A 158 0.36 -15.82 -40.25
N THR A 159 0.18 -17.04 -39.72
CA THR A 159 0.14 -17.36 -38.29
C THR A 159 1.44 -16.91 -37.61
N GLN A 160 1.44 -16.72 -36.29
CA GLN A 160 2.67 -16.34 -35.58
C GLN A 160 3.81 -17.36 -35.77
N ALA A 161 3.49 -18.64 -35.86
CA ALA A 161 4.45 -19.68 -36.17
C ALA A 161 5.05 -19.54 -37.59
N GLN A 162 4.26 -19.12 -38.58
CA GLN A 162 4.73 -18.87 -39.94
C GLN A 162 5.64 -17.63 -40.05
N LYS A 163 5.55 -16.72 -39.08
CA LYS A 163 6.41 -15.53 -38.98
C LYS A 163 7.76 -15.79 -38.30
N ILE A 164 7.99 -16.99 -37.76
CA ILE A 164 9.28 -17.35 -37.15
C ILE A 164 10.40 -17.16 -38.18
N SER A 165 11.38 -16.33 -37.84
CA SER A 165 12.53 -16.04 -38.71
C SER A 165 13.87 -16.42 -38.08
N LEU A 166 13.91 -16.61 -36.76
CA LEU A 166 15.13 -16.91 -36.01
C LEU A 166 14.95 -18.16 -35.14
N LYS A 167 16.04 -18.92 -34.95
CA LYS A 167 16.07 -20.13 -34.10
C LYS A 167 17.44 -20.28 -33.42
N THR A 168 17.47 -20.67 -32.16
CA THR A 168 18.71 -21.00 -31.45
C THR A 168 19.21 -22.41 -31.76
N SER A 169 20.48 -22.68 -31.48
CA SER A 169 21.02 -24.03 -31.36
C SER A 169 20.24 -24.88 -30.35
N GLU A 170 20.24 -26.20 -30.52
CA GLU A 170 19.60 -27.13 -29.57
C GLU A 170 20.50 -27.38 -28.37
N GLN A 171 19.90 -27.49 -27.18
CA GLN A 171 20.59 -27.84 -25.94
C GLN A 171 19.87 -28.93 -25.17
N THR A 172 20.63 -29.86 -24.59
CA THR A 172 20.11 -30.93 -23.74
C THR A 172 19.50 -30.37 -22.46
N ILE A 173 18.26 -30.79 -22.15
CA ILE A 173 17.59 -30.44 -20.90
C ILE A 173 18.26 -31.17 -19.73
N GLY A 174 18.27 -32.51 -19.75
CA GLY A 174 19.05 -33.31 -18.79
C GLY A 174 18.55 -33.27 -17.33
N LEU A 175 17.24 -33.19 -17.10
CA LEU A 175 16.63 -33.20 -15.76
C LEU A 175 16.26 -34.63 -15.33
N ALA A 176 16.81 -35.10 -14.21
CA ALA A 176 16.75 -36.52 -13.81
C ALA A 176 15.63 -36.86 -12.82
N LYS A 177 15.18 -35.88 -12.02
CA LYS A 177 14.17 -36.07 -10.97
C LYS A 177 13.05 -35.02 -11.07
N ASP A 178 11.89 -35.37 -10.52
CA ASP A 178 10.75 -34.45 -10.40
C ASP A 178 11.11 -33.33 -9.41
N GLY A 179 10.84 -32.08 -9.80
CA GLY A 179 11.26 -30.88 -9.09
C GLY A 179 12.63 -30.33 -9.52
N ASP A 180 13.43 -31.09 -10.29
CA ASP A 180 14.70 -30.58 -10.81
C ASP A 180 14.45 -29.38 -11.74
N LYS A 181 15.30 -28.36 -11.62
CA LYS A 181 15.23 -27.10 -12.36
C LYS A 181 16.59 -26.80 -13.00
N LYS A 182 16.58 -26.33 -14.25
CA LYS A 182 17.78 -25.88 -14.97
C LYS A 182 17.49 -24.60 -15.74
N VAL A 183 18.44 -23.68 -15.72
CA VAL A 183 18.45 -22.53 -16.63
C VAL A 183 19.24 -22.92 -17.86
N ILE A 184 18.59 -22.91 -19.02
CA ILE A 184 19.22 -23.16 -20.32
C ILE A 184 19.42 -21.82 -21.01
N SER A 185 20.62 -21.57 -21.54
CA SER A 185 20.99 -20.26 -22.07
C SER A 185 21.80 -20.35 -23.36
N TRP A 186 21.52 -19.41 -24.26
CA TRP A 186 22.16 -19.25 -25.57
C TRP A 186 22.74 -17.85 -25.69
N THR A 187 23.91 -17.74 -26.29
CA THR A 187 24.55 -16.47 -26.65
C THR A 187 24.04 -16.02 -28.01
N ILE A 188 23.36 -14.87 -28.08
CA ILE A 188 22.60 -14.44 -29.27
C ILE A 188 23.48 -14.41 -30.52
N ASN A 189 24.69 -13.85 -30.43
CA ASN A 189 25.57 -13.68 -31.60
C ASN A 189 26.22 -14.98 -32.11
N SER A 190 26.20 -16.08 -31.33
CA SER A 190 26.85 -17.35 -31.74
C SER A 190 25.86 -18.52 -31.88
N ASP A 191 24.76 -18.48 -31.15
CA ASP A 191 23.78 -19.58 -31.11
C ASP A 191 22.55 -19.32 -31.96
N LEU A 192 22.33 -18.09 -32.43
CA LEU A 192 21.17 -17.74 -33.24
C LEU A 192 21.42 -17.99 -34.73
N SER A 193 20.44 -18.58 -35.40
CA SER A 193 20.42 -18.84 -36.83
C SER A 193 19.15 -18.29 -37.46
N ARG A 194 19.24 -17.91 -38.74
CA ARG A 194 18.09 -17.43 -39.51
C ARG A 194 17.46 -18.60 -40.24
N VAL A 195 16.17 -18.82 -40.01
CA VAL A 195 15.39 -19.88 -40.66
C VAL A 195 14.47 -19.35 -41.76
N LYS A 196 14.25 -18.02 -41.81
CA LYS A 196 13.47 -17.33 -42.84
C LYS A 196 14.00 -15.92 -43.09
N GLY A 197 13.93 -15.46 -44.34
CA GLY A 197 14.38 -14.14 -44.79
C GLY A 197 15.88 -14.08 -45.11
N SER A 198 16.32 -12.94 -45.67
CA SER A 198 17.69 -12.70 -46.12
C SER A 198 18.45 -11.66 -45.31
N ASP A 199 17.84 -11.07 -44.29
CA ASP A 199 18.47 -10.05 -43.46
C ASP A 199 19.67 -10.61 -42.68
N SER A 200 20.63 -9.77 -42.32
CA SER A 200 21.70 -10.17 -41.42
C SER A 200 21.15 -10.64 -40.07
N LEU A 201 21.87 -11.53 -39.38
CA LEU A 201 21.56 -11.85 -37.98
C LEU A 201 21.68 -10.59 -37.11
N PRO A 202 20.84 -10.47 -36.07
CA PRO A 202 20.94 -9.34 -35.16
C PRO A 202 22.28 -9.36 -34.41
N ASN A 203 22.89 -8.18 -34.32
CA ASN A 203 24.12 -7.99 -33.56
C ASN A 203 23.77 -7.44 -32.17
N ILE A 204 23.71 -8.30 -31.16
CA ILE A 204 23.43 -7.94 -29.77
C ILE A 204 24.64 -8.34 -28.91
N PRO A 205 25.74 -7.55 -28.90
CA PRO A 205 26.98 -7.95 -28.24
C PRO A 205 26.77 -8.24 -26.74
N GLY A 206 27.32 -9.36 -26.27
CA GLY A 206 27.16 -9.84 -24.89
C GLY A 206 25.76 -10.39 -24.56
N GLY A 207 24.78 -10.22 -25.45
CA GLY A 207 23.41 -10.65 -25.26
C GLY A 207 23.28 -12.16 -25.15
N LYS A 208 22.58 -12.59 -24.10
CA LYS A 208 22.18 -13.97 -23.88
C LYS A 208 20.68 -14.05 -23.74
N ILE A 209 20.10 -15.14 -24.23
CA ILE A 209 18.72 -15.52 -23.94
C ILE A 209 18.74 -16.75 -23.04
N ALA A 210 17.80 -16.82 -22.10
CA ALA A 210 17.63 -18.00 -21.26
C ALA A 210 16.16 -18.35 -21.06
N VAL A 211 15.91 -19.62 -20.75
CA VAL A 211 14.63 -20.12 -20.25
C VAL A 211 14.90 -21.05 -19.07
N THR A 212 14.04 -20.97 -18.07
CA THR A 212 14.03 -21.93 -16.98
C THR A 212 13.21 -23.14 -17.39
N VAL A 213 13.76 -24.33 -17.23
CA VAL A 213 13.05 -25.60 -17.43
C VAL A 213 12.97 -26.33 -16.09
N THR A 214 11.76 -26.71 -15.70
CA THR A 214 11.52 -27.55 -14.52
C THR A 214 10.87 -28.86 -14.98
N ARG A 215 11.28 -29.98 -14.39
CA ARG A 215 10.62 -31.26 -14.58
C ARG A 215 9.57 -31.43 -13.49
N LEU A 216 8.33 -31.72 -13.86
CA LEU A 216 7.21 -31.89 -12.94
C LEU A 216 6.43 -33.17 -13.22
N LYS A 217 5.59 -33.56 -12.26
CA LYS A 217 4.71 -34.72 -12.31
C LYS A 217 3.33 -34.32 -11.81
N ASN A 218 2.28 -34.64 -12.57
CA ASN A 218 0.91 -34.33 -12.17
C ASN A 218 0.33 -35.40 -11.22
N SER A 219 -0.90 -35.19 -10.74
CA SER A 219 -1.60 -36.13 -9.84
C SER A 219 -1.87 -37.50 -10.48
N SER A 220 -1.98 -37.59 -11.80
CA SER A 220 -2.11 -38.87 -12.52
C SER A 220 -0.78 -39.59 -12.73
N GLY A 221 0.32 -39.01 -12.24
CA GLY A 221 1.66 -39.56 -12.37
C GLY A 221 2.34 -39.33 -13.73
N ALA A 222 1.72 -38.58 -14.65
CA ALA A 222 2.34 -38.18 -15.91
C ALA A 222 3.37 -37.07 -15.68
N THR A 223 4.53 -37.21 -16.31
CA THR A 223 5.60 -36.21 -16.26
C THR A 223 5.45 -35.17 -17.38
N TYR A 224 5.97 -33.97 -17.15
CA TYR A 224 5.96 -32.88 -18.11
C TYR A 224 7.09 -31.88 -17.84
N TYR A 225 7.46 -31.13 -18.86
CA TYR A 225 8.35 -29.98 -18.71
C TYR A 225 7.55 -28.70 -18.51
N ASP A 226 8.10 -27.84 -17.67
CA ASP A 226 7.58 -26.53 -17.33
C ASP A 226 8.62 -25.48 -17.74
N PHE A 227 8.29 -24.69 -18.75
CA PHE A 227 9.15 -23.63 -19.26
C PHE A 227 8.66 -22.29 -18.75
N SER A 228 9.52 -21.59 -18.02
CA SER A 228 9.18 -20.31 -17.38
C SER A 228 10.34 -19.31 -17.47
N LEU A 229 10.05 -18.06 -17.13
CA LEU A 229 11.03 -16.99 -17.02
C LEU A 229 11.95 -16.85 -18.24
N PRO A 230 11.40 -16.70 -19.47
CA PRO A 230 12.24 -16.37 -20.62
C PRO A 230 12.87 -14.98 -20.41
N THR A 231 14.20 -14.87 -20.49
CA THR A 231 14.95 -13.63 -20.22
C THR A 231 15.93 -13.29 -21.34
N ILE A 232 16.15 -12.00 -21.62
CA ILE A 232 17.35 -11.49 -22.29
C ILE A 232 18.20 -10.74 -21.28
N TYR A 233 19.50 -11.00 -21.25
CA TYR A 233 20.43 -10.38 -20.32
C TYR A 233 21.84 -10.25 -20.89
N GLY A 234 22.69 -9.44 -20.25
CA GLY A 234 24.10 -9.25 -20.63
C GLY A 234 24.33 -8.44 -21.91
N ALA A 235 23.27 -8.04 -22.62
CA ALA A 235 23.35 -7.24 -23.83
C ALA A 235 23.93 -5.84 -23.54
N SER A 236 24.85 -5.39 -24.39
CA SER A 236 25.39 -4.01 -24.34
C SER A 236 24.50 -2.96 -25.01
N VAL A 237 23.40 -3.40 -25.64
CA VAL A 237 22.43 -2.56 -26.37
C VAL A 237 21.00 -2.89 -25.92
N ASP A 238 20.10 -1.91 -26.02
CA ASP A 238 18.69 -2.18 -25.75
C ASP A 238 18.15 -3.09 -26.85
N THR A 239 17.35 -4.08 -26.46
CA THR A 239 16.95 -5.18 -27.34
C THR A 239 15.44 -5.34 -27.33
N ARG A 240 14.81 -5.42 -28.49
CA ARG A 240 13.39 -5.78 -28.65
C ARG A 240 13.27 -7.23 -29.07
N VAL A 241 12.35 -7.95 -28.45
CA VAL A 241 12.03 -9.36 -28.75
C VAL A 241 10.60 -9.44 -29.21
N GLN A 242 10.39 -10.13 -30.34
CA GLN A 242 9.07 -10.41 -30.88
C GLN A 242 8.87 -11.92 -31.02
N GLY A 243 7.86 -12.43 -30.31
CA GLY A 243 7.49 -13.85 -30.27
C GLY A 243 8.57 -14.75 -29.70
N VAL A 244 8.23 -15.57 -28.71
CA VAL A 244 9.11 -16.66 -28.25
C VAL A 244 8.36 -17.96 -28.38
N PHE A 245 9.00 -18.93 -29.01
CA PHE A 245 8.45 -20.27 -29.20
C PHE A 245 9.45 -21.30 -28.73
N ILE A 246 8.94 -22.42 -28.23
CA ILE A 246 9.76 -23.51 -27.72
C ILE A 246 9.70 -24.65 -28.72
N ASN A 247 10.87 -25.09 -29.15
CA ASN A 247 11.02 -26.32 -29.92
C ASN A 247 11.56 -27.40 -28.99
N MET A 248 11.00 -28.60 -29.09
CA MET A 248 11.45 -29.77 -28.36
C MET A 248 11.83 -30.86 -29.35
N ASN A 249 13.07 -31.35 -29.24
CA ASN A 249 13.63 -32.37 -30.14
C ASN A 249 13.42 -32.02 -31.62
N GLY A 250 13.73 -30.79 -32.03
CA GLY A 250 13.54 -30.29 -33.38
C GLY A 250 12.13 -29.81 -33.73
N PHE A 251 11.10 -30.18 -32.96
CA PHE A 251 9.70 -29.87 -33.28
C PHE A 251 9.19 -28.64 -32.52
N LEU A 252 8.56 -27.72 -33.25
CA LEU A 252 7.85 -26.59 -32.65
C LEU A 252 6.67 -27.10 -31.82
N LEU A 253 6.61 -26.69 -30.55
CA LEU A 253 5.41 -26.90 -29.74
C LEU A 253 4.33 -25.93 -30.24
N GLY A 254 3.36 -26.43 -31.03
CA GLY A 254 2.34 -25.61 -31.69
C GLY A 254 1.08 -25.33 -30.88
N TYR A 255 0.87 -26.04 -29.75
CA TYR A 255 -0.30 -25.88 -28.88
C TYR A 255 -0.19 -24.78 -27.81
N PRO A 256 1.01 -24.40 -27.29
CA PRO A 256 1.10 -23.33 -26.31
C PRO A 256 1.45 -21.98 -26.95
N THR A 257 0.76 -20.93 -26.50
CA THR A 257 0.90 -19.56 -27.04
C THR A 257 1.42 -18.57 -26.02
N THR A 258 1.73 -19.02 -24.78
CA THR A 258 2.10 -18.21 -23.62
C THR A 258 3.10 -17.10 -23.95
N PHE A 259 4.11 -17.40 -24.76
CA PHE A 259 5.17 -16.45 -25.14
C PHE A 259 5.11 -16.00 -26.62
N SER A 260 4.18 -16.54 -27.41
CA SER A 260 4.14 -16.35 -28.88
C SER A 260 3.74 -14.94 -29.33
N TYR A 261 3.07 -14.17 -28.46
CA TYR A 261 2.61 -12.79 -28.72
C TYR A 261 3.44 -11.71 -28.03
N VAL A 262 4.60 -12.09 -27.48
CA VAL A 262 5.46 -11.12 -26.82
C VAL A 262 5.97 -10.10 -27.82
N ASP A 263 5.89 -8.83 -27.44
CA ASP A 263 6.58 -7.72 -28.09
C ASP A 263 7.13 -6.81 -26.99
N LYS A 264 8.39 -7.06 -26.60
CA LYS A 264 8.97 -6.48 -25.38
C LYS A 264 10.36 -5.93 -25.66
N SER A 265 10.61 -4.71 -25.20
CA SER A 265 11.95 -4.14 -25.15
C SER A 265 12.59 -4.34 -23.78
N ILE A 266 13.84 -4.78 -23.79
CA ILE A 266 14.69 -5.05 -22.64
C ILE A 266 15.87 -4.08 -22.69
N ARG A 267 16.22 -3.49 -21.54
CA ARG A 267 17.28 -2.50 -21.44
C ARG A 267 18.66 -3.17 -21.47
N LYS A 268 19.64 -2.50 -22.05
CA LYS A 268 21.05 -2.92 -21.96
C LYS A 268 21.49 -3.08 -20.50
N GLY A 269 22.35 -4.05 -20.24
CA GLY A 269 22.87 -4.34 -18.90
C GLY A 269 21.89 -5.07 -17.98
N SER A 270 20.68 -5.41 -18.44
CA SER A 270 19.78 -6.30 -17.67
C SER A 270 20.49 -7.60 -17.30
N VAL A 271 20.17 -8.12 -16.11
CA VAL A 271 20.69 -9.40 -15.60
C VAL A 271 19.63 -10.49 -15.76
N ASN A 272 19.98 -11.75 -15.46
CA ASN A 272 19.06 -12.88 -15.59
C ASN A 272 18.06 -12.93 -14.42
N ASP A 273 17.24 -11.89 -14.32
CA ASP A 273 16.18 -11.71 -13.33
C ASP A 273 15.00 -10.93 -13.96
N ILE A 274 14.18 -10.31 -13.11
CA ILE A 274 13.05 -9.47 -13.52
C ILE A 274 13.44 -8.35 -14.50
N SER A 275 14.65 -7.79 -14.40
CA SER A 275 15.14 -6.73 -15.29
C SER A 275 15.32 -7.20 -16.74
N GLY A 276 15.56 -8.50 -16.94
CA GLY A 276 15.73 -9.14 -18.25
C GLY A 276 14.48 -9.89 -18.74
N LEU A 277 13.39 -9.89 -17.97
CA LEU A 277 12.23 -10.75 -18.22
C LEU A 277 11.45 -10.35 -19.50
N ILE A 278 11.33 -11.30 -20.41
CA ILE A 278 10.62 -11.16 -21.69
C ILE A 278 9.11 -11.28 -21.47
N SER A 279 8.67 -12.29 -20.70
CA SER A 279 7.27 -12.54 -20.37
C SER A 279 7.14 -13.23 -19.02
N ILE A 280 6.04 -12.96 -18.34
CA ILE A 280 5.56 -13.79 -17.23
C ILE A 280 4.78 -15.00 -17.78
N GLY A 281 4.49 -15.95 -16.91
CA GLY A 281 3.73 -17.15 -17.23
C GLY A 281 4.62 -18.35 -17.52
N THR A 282 3.95 -19.46 -17.81
CA THR A 282 4.56 -20.77 -17.91
C THR A 282 3.98 -21.54 -19.09
N LEU A 283 4.83 -22.29 -19.78
CA LEU A 283 4.46 -23.19 -20.86
C LEU A 283 4.68 -24.62 -20.39
N VAL A 284 3.64 -25.43 -20.42
CA VAL A 284 3.69 -26.84 -20.06
C VAL A 284 3.81 -27.69 -21.32
N ALA A 285 4.77 -28.62 -21.34
CA ALA A 285 4.93 -29.60 -22.39
C ALA A 285 4.72 -31.02 -21.85
N PRO A 286 3.49 -31.58 -21.96
CA PRO A 286 3.19 -32.92 -21.46
C PRO A 286 3.86 -33.99 -22.32
N LYS A 287 4.76 -34.79 -21.72
CA LYS A 287 5.51 -35.84 -22.42
C LYS A 287 6.26 -36.75 -21.43
N ALA A 288 6.50 -38.00 -21.83
CA ALA A 288 7.51 -38.86 -21.21
C ALA A 288 8.93 -38.26 -21.35
N ILE A 289 9.46 -37.77 -20.24
CA ILE A 289 10.76 -37.09 -20.16
C ILE A 289 11.92 -38.06 -20.37
N LEU A 290 12.81 -37.73 -21.31
CA LEU A 290 14.05 -38.46 -21.58
C LEU A 290 15.28 -37.61 -21.24
N PRO A 291 16.38 -38.19 -20.72
CA PRO A 291 17.63 -37.47 -20.48
C PRO A 291 18.22 -36.82 -21.75
N THR A 292 17.87 -37.37 -22.92
CA THR A 292 18.30 -36.90 -24.24
C THR A 292 17.38 -35.85 -24.84
N ASP A 293 16.31 -35.43 -24.14
CA ASP A 293 15.44 -34.37 -24.64
C ASP A 293 16.22 -33.06 -24.79
N MET A 294 16.03 -32.43 -25.93
CA MET A 294 16.66 -31.18 -26.32
C MET A 294 15.62 -30.08 -26.48
N VAL A 295 16.05 -28.85 -26.22
CA VAL A 295 15.24 -27.65 -26.42
C VAL A 295 16.01 -26.63 -27.26
N SER A 296 15.29 -25.92 -28.11
CA SER A 296 15.73 -24.66 -28.72
C SER A 296 14.61 -23.63 -28.69
N LEU A 297 14.96 -22.36 -28.81
CA LEU A 297 14.00 -21.27 -28.90
C LEU A 297 13.88 -20.77 -30.33
N SER A 298 12.69 -20.36 -30.72
CA SER A 298 12.40 -19.69 -31.99
C SER A 298 11.80 -18.32 -31.73
N PHE A 299 12.03 -17.40 -32.66
CA PHE A 299 11.56 -16.01 -32.55
C PHE A 299 11.01 -15.52 -33.89
N ILE A 300 10.06 -14.60 -33.82
CA ILE A 300 9.68 -13.81 -34.99
C ILE A 300 10.83 -12.87 -35.32
N ASP A 301 11.30 -12.10 -34.33
CA ASP A 301 12.42 -11.19 -34.51
C ASP A 301 13.12 -10.85 -33.19
N ILE A 302 14.39 -10.47 -33.29
CA ILE A 302 15.18 -9.87 -32.20
C ILE A 302 15.94 -8.71 -32.82
N THR A 303 15.73 -7.49 -32.33
CA THR A 303 16.33 -6.28 -32.91
C THR A 303 16.95 -5.37 -31.87
N GLN A 304 17.99 -4.65 -32.27
CA GLN A 304 18.52 -3.55 -31.48
C GLN A 304 17.55 -2.36 -31.55
N VAL A 305 17.28 -1.75 -30.39
CA VAL A 305 16.47 -0.53 -30.29
C VAL A 305 17.21 0.50 -29.44
N THR A 306 16.65 1.71 -29.32
CA THR A 306 17.09 2.71 -28.35
C THR A 306 15.92 2.98 -27.42
N LEU A 307 16.06 2.64 -26.13
CA LEU A 307 15.06 2.98 -25.14
C LEU A 307 15.33 4.38 -24.57
N PRO A 308 14.28 5.14 -24.23
CA PRO A 308 14.43 6.34 -23.43
C PRO A 308 15.24 6.06 -22.16
N ALA A 309 15.93 7.06 -21.60
CA ALA A 309 16.60 6.89 -20.31
C ALA A 309 15.65 6.27 -19.28
N ALA A 310 16.16 5.34 -18.45
CA ALA A 310 15.34 4.78 -17.37
C ALA A 310 14.87 5.94 -16.48
N PRO A 311 13.58 5.98 -16.09
CA PRO A 311 13.16 6.93 -15.07
C PRO A 311 14.00 6.72 -13.82
N ALA A 312 14.34 7.81 -13.12
CA ALA A 312 15.09 7.73 -11.88
C ALA A 312 14.34 6.82 -10.89
N PRO A 313 15.05 5.98 -10.09
CA PRO A 313 14.40 5.17 -9.07
C PRO A 313 13.55 6.04 -8.15
N VAL A 314 12.30 5.64 -7.95
CA VAL A 314 11.42 6.33 -7.03
C VAL A 314 11.81 5.93 -5.60
N THR A 315 12.05 6.91 -4.75
CA THR A 315 12.39 6.70 -3.33
C THR A 315 11.27 7.26 -2.47
N VAL A 316 10.97 6.60 -1.35
CA VAL A 316 10.10 7.15 -0.30
C VAL A 316 10.92 7.72 0.84
N ASN A 317 10.56 8.93 1.28
CA ASN A 317 11.19 9.65 2.38
C ASN A 317 10.14 10.19 3.34
N LEU A 318 10.52 10.39 4.59
CA LEU A 318 9.80 11.25 5.53
C LEU A 318 10.14 12.71 5.22
N LEU A 319 9.10 13.54 5.10
CA LEU A 319 9.24 14.98 4.92
C LEU A 319 9.42 15.73 6.25
N ASN A 320 9.06 15.10 7.37
CA ASN A 320 9.26 15.68 8.68
C ASN A 320 10.76 15.90 8.95
N ALA A 321 11.07 16.94 9.73
CA ALA A 321 12.42 17.12 10.26
C ALA A 321 12.84 15.87 11.03
N LYS A 322 14.11 15.47 10.92
CA LYS A 322 14.66 14.27 11.59
C LYS A 322 14.34 14.23 13.08
N ASN A 323 14.31 15.39 13.73
CA ASN A 323 13.84 15.55 15.10
C ASN A 323 12.76 16.64 15.16
N VAL A 324 11.63 16.31 15.76
CA VAL A 324 10.48 17.19 15.94
C VAL A 324 10.24 17.33 17.42
N VAL A 325 10.39 18.54 17.97
CA VAL A 325 9.97 18.84 19.35
C VAL A 325 8.45 18.98 19.33
N VAL A 326 7.76 18.12 20.08
CA VAL A 326 6.29 18.13 20.19
C VAL A 326 5.89 19.32 21.07
N PRO A 327 5.18 20.33 20.53
CA PRO A 327 4.76 21.47 21.34
C PRO A 327 3.82 21.04 22.48
N LYS A 328 3.86 21.76 23.60
CA LYS A 328 2.95 21.52 24.73
C LYS A 328 1.49 21.67 24.29
N GLY A 329 0.64 20.72 24.70
CA GLY A 329 -0.79 20.73 24.40
C GLY A 329 -1.15 20.29 22.97
N THR A 330 -0.19 19.80 22.19
CA THR A 330 -0.44 19.28 20.83
C THR A 330 -1.39 18.08 20.86
N ASP A 331 -2.47 18.16 20.06
CA ASP A 331 -3.43 17.06 19.91
C ASP A 331 -2.93 16.00 18.94
N PHE A 332 -2.32 16.41 17.83
CA PHE A 332 -1.79 15.51 16.82
C PHE A 332 -0.64 16.13 16.04
N ILE A 333 0.23 15.28 15.48
CA ILE A 333 1.21 15.64 14.47
C ILE A 333 1.04 14.71 13.27
N ASP A 334 1.15 15.30 12.09
CA ASP A 334 1.09 14.60 10.81
C ASP A 334 2.51 14.17 10.38
N LEU A 335 2.70 12.86 10.25
CA LEU A 335 3.89 12.23 9.69
C LEU A 335 3.69 12.10 8.17
N THR A 336 4.43 12.89 7.39
CA THR A 336 4.26 12.96 5.94
C THR A 336 5.34 12.16 5.22
N LEU A 337 4.89 11.23 4.38
CA LEU A 337 5.69 10.44 3.47
C LEU A 337 5.62 11.06 2.08
N ALA A 338 6.75 11.12 1.38
CA ALA A 338 6.81 11.60 0.01
C ALA A 338 7.64 10.68 -0.88
N LEU A 339 7.15 10.48 -2.10
CA LEU A 339 7.86 9.83 -3.18
C LEU A 339 8.69 10.87 -3.95
N SER A 340 9.88 10.50 -4.41
CA SER A 340 10.72 11.37 -5.25
C SER A 340 10.14 11.65 -6.64
N ALA A 341 9.12 10.89 -7.06
CA ALA A 341 8.28 11.14 -8.23
C ALA A 341 6.88 10.54 -7.99
N PRO A 342 5.84 10.99 -8.71
CA PRO A 342 4.51 10.40 -8.62
C PRO A 342 4.53 8.88 -8.86
N ALA A 343 3.74 8.15 -8.07
CA ALA A 343 3.57 6.71 -8.19
C ALA A 343 3.05 6.33 -9.59
N THR A 344 3.73 5.40 -10.27
CA THR A 344 3.26 4.83 -11.54
C THR A 344 2.43 3.57 -11.36
N GLU A 345 2.40 3.03 -10.13
CA GLU A 345 1.65 1.86 -9.70
C GLU A 345 1.30 2.00 -8.22
N PRO A 346 0.34 1.24 -7.68
CA PRO A 346 0.06 1.27 -6.24
C PRO A 346 1.29 0.88 -5.41
N ILE A 347 1.67 1.74 -4.47
CA ILE A 347 2.81 1.52 -3.57
C ILE A 347 2.31 1.51 -2.13
N VAL A 348 2.68 0.49 -1.37
CA VAL A 348 2.36 0.41 0.06
C VAL A 348 3.60 0.68 0.88
N VAL A 349 3.51 1.62 1.81
CA VAL A 349 4.60 2.01 2.70
C VAL A 349 4.16 1.77 4.14
N THR A 350 4.98 1.04 4.88
CA THR A 350 4.77 0.77 6.31
C THR A 350 5.80 1.50 7.14
N VAL A 351 5.31 2.19 8.18
CA VAL A 351 6.10 2.88 9.19
C VAL A 351 5.90 2.14 10.51
N THR A 352 6.98 1.80 11.19
CA THR A 352 6.92 1.12 12.49
C THR A 352 7.59 1.94 13.57
N GLU A 353 7.06 1.85 14.79
CA GLU A 353 7.75 2.42 15.94
C GLU A 353 9.08 1.71 16.15
N ASN A 354 10.15 2.49 16.25
CA ASN A 354 11.45 2.01 16.68
C ASN A 354 11.53 2.11 18.21
N THR A 355 11.67 0.97 18.85
CA THR A 355 11.65 0.86 20.30
C THR A 355 13.05 0.95 20.92
N ASP A 356 14.09 1.07 20.09
CA ASP A 356 15.47 1.10 20.51
C ASP A 356 15.88 2.48 21.03
N LEU A 357 15.99 2.61 22.35
CA LEU A 357 16.59 3.76 22.98
C LEU A 357 18.09 3.52 23.14
N CYS A 358 18.87 3.96 22.15
CA CYS A 358 20.34 3.96 22.15
C CYS A 358 21.03 2.58 22.10
N GLY A 359 20.67 1.73 21.14
CA GLY A 359 21.33 0.44 20.91
C GLY A 359 20.97 -0.65 21.92
N THR A 360 19.99 -0.43 22.79
CA THR A 360 19.40 -1.47 23.63
C THR A 360 18.12 -1.97 22.99
N ALA A 361 18.29 -2.77 21.95
CA ALA A 361 17.25 -3.65 21.42
C ALA A 361 16.99 -4.82 22.40
N SER A 362 16.65 -4.52 23.66
CA SER A 362 16.03 -5.56 24.49
C SER A 362 14.58 -5.66 24.06
N THR A 363 14.06 -6.87 23.93
CA THR A 363 12.63 -7.18 23.93
C THR A 363 12.02 -6.70 25.25
N TYR A 364 11.80 -5.39 25.37
CA TYR A 364 11.18 -4.79 26.54
C TYR A 364 9.70 -5.10 26.48
N THR A 365 9.34 -6.26 27.04
CA THR A 365 8.01 -6.52 27.53
C THR A 365 7.72 -5.48 28.62
N ASN A 366 7.09 -4.36 28.21
CA ASN A 366 6.26 -3.52 29.07
C ASN A 366 6.92 -2.79 30.26
N SER A 367 8.26 -2.82 30.45
CA SER A 367 8.92 -2.06 31.53
C SER A 367 9.16 -0.58 31.15
N ASN A 368 8.07 0.16 31.23
CA ASN A 368 7.88 1.60 31.06
C ASN A 368 8.67 2.53 32.03
N THR A 369 9.75 2.06 32.66
CA THR A 369 10.45 2.73 33.76
C THR A 369 11.92 3.03 33.49
N LEU A 370 12.48 2.55 32.39
CA LEU A 370 13.89 2.79 32.06
C LEU A 370 14.06 4.14 31.36
N PHE A 371 14.84 4.99 32.00
CA PHE A 371 15.30 6.26 31.45
C PHE A 371 16.79 6.19 31.22
N LYS A 372 17.23 6.73 30.10
CA LYS A 372 18.65 6.84 29.77
C LYS A 372 18.97 8.29 29.44
N ALA A 373 20.17 8.70 29.84
CA ALA A 373 20.74 9.94 29.40
C ALA A 373 21.03 9.85 27.89
N VAL A 374 20.26 10.58 27.09
CA VAL A 374 20.55 10.86 25.69
C VAL A 374 21.83 11.69 25.64
N SER A 375 22.74 11.35 24.73
CA SER A 375 24.09 11.91 24.68
C SER A 375 24.60 12.00 23.24
N ALA A 376 25.79 12.57 23.04
CA ALA A 376 26.43 12.57 21.73
C ALA A 376 26.73 11.16 21.17
N SER A 377 26.69 10.11 22.00
CA SER A 377 26.82 8.71 21.56
C SER A 377 25.49 7.94 21.57
N CYS A 378 24.43 8.52 22.11
CA CYS A 378 23.13 7.90 22.33
C CYS A 378 22.05 8.86 21.82
N LEU A 379 21.59 8.65 20.58
CA LEU A 379 20.72 9.56 19.82
C LEU A 379 21.31 10.99 19.69
N PRO A 380 22.46 11.15 19.00
CA PRO A 380 23.15 12.44 18.90
C PRO A 380 22.30 13.57 18.33
N ASP A 381 21.44 13.26 17.35
CA ASP A 381 20.59 14.28 16.73
C ASP A 381 19.50 14.78 17.69
N VAL A 382 18.96 13.90 18.52
CA VAL A 382 18.03 14.29 19.59
C VAL A 382 18.78 15.15 20.60
N TYR A 383 19.96 14.70 21.07
CA TYR A 383 20.81 15.44 22.00
C TYR A 383 21.10 16.88 21.53
N ASN A 384 21.52 17.04 20.28
CA ASN A 384 21.84 18.34 19.70
C ASN A 384 20.60 19.25 19.58
N THR A 385 19.41 18.66 19.40
CA THR A 385 18.15 19.40 19.33
C THR A 385 17.77 19.98 20.71
N ILE A 386 17.94 19.21 21.79
CA ILE A 386 17.57 19.63 23.15
C ILE A 386 18.67 20.43 23.86
N CYS A 387 19.94 20.25 23.46
CA CYS A 387 21.10 20.85 24.09
C CYS A 387 22.00 21.50 23.02
N PRO A 388 21.52 22.55 22.33
CA PRO A 388 22.19 23.14 21.17
C PRO A 388 23.56 23.75 21.48
N SER A 389 23.81 24.15 22.73
CA SER A 389 25.12 24.63 23.22
C SER A 389 26.09 23.50 23.57
N GLY A 390 25.70 22.23 23.36
CA GLY A 390 26.47 21.05 23.77
C GLY A 390 26.37 20.73 25.27
N THR A 391 25.76 21.61 26.08
CA THR A 391 25.56 21.43 27.52
C THR A 391 24.14 21.83 27.95
N CYS A 392 23.54 21.06 28.86
CA CYS A 392 22.22 21.30 29.44
C CYS A 392 22.13 20.48 30.74
N ALA A 393 21.16 20.76 31.60
CA ALA A 393 21.00 20.07 32.89
C ALA A 393 20.82 18.56 32.71
N SER A 394 21.29 17.76 33.67
CA SER A 394 21.18 16.29 33.63
C SER A 394 19.74 15.81 33.44
N ALA A 395 18.78 16.43 34.13
CA ALA A 395 17.36 16.12 34.01
C ALA A 395 16.78 16.41 32.61
N ALA A 396 17.35 17.35 31.86
CA ALA A 396 16.93 17.64 30.49
C ALA A 396 17.37 16.56 29.50
N LYS A 397 18.40 15.75 29.85
CA LYS A 397 18.98 14.70 29.00
C LYS A 397 18.40 13.31 29.25
N ASP A 398 17.65 13.11 30.33
CA ASP A 398 17.06 11.80 30.66
C ASP A 398 15.77 11.55 29.88
N PHE A 399 15.82 10.61 28.93
CA PHE A 399 14.65 10.20 28.13
C PHE A 399 14.26 8.76 28.42
N GLY A 400 12.97 8.50 28.41
CA GLY A 400 12.42 7.17 28.22
C GLY A 400 11.68 7.06 26.90
N ARG A 401 11.27 5.86 26.54
CA ARG A 401 10.41 5.64 25.36
C ARG A 401 9.00 6.18 25.60
N ALA A 402 8.40 6.78 24.59
CA ALA A 402 7.01 7.22 24.63
C ALA A 402 6.05 6.02 24.71
N LYS A 403 4.98 6.17 25.48
CA LYS A 403 3.96 5.13 25.70
C LYS A 403 2.84 5.20 24.67
N SER A 404 2.62 4.11 23.93
CA SER A 404 1.46 3.97 23.03
C SER A 404 0.18 3.63 23.81
N VAL A 405 -0.98 4.03 23.30
CA VAL A 405 -2.28 3.50 23.75
C VAL A 405 -2.41 2.04 23.32
N VAL A 406 -2.34 1.09 24.26
CA VAL A 406 -2.62 -0.33 24.01
C VAL A 406 -3.88 -0.75 24.77
N GLY A 407 -5.00 -0.90 24.05
CA GLY A 407 -6.27 -1.42 24.59
C GLY A 407 -7.32 -0.38 25.02
N THR A 408 -8.47 -0.85 25.51
CA THR A 408 -9.68 -0.06 25.83
C THR A 408 -9.83 0.32 27.31
N THR A 409 -8.95 -0.13 28.19
CA THR A 409 -9.10 0.03 29.65
C THR A 409 -7.85 0.64 30.29
N TRP A 410 -7.62 1.94 30.11
CA TRP A 410 -6.53 2.63 30.81
C TRP A 410 -6.89 4.05 31.25
N ASN A 411 -6.32 4.44 32.39
CA ASN A 411 -6.27 5.79 32.91
C ASN A 411 -5.86 6.77 31.79
N ARG A 412 -6.70 7.78 31.53
CA ARG A 412 -6.52 8.79 30.47
C ARG A 412 -5.18 9.54 30.49
N PHE A 413 -4.40 9.38 31.55
CA PHE A 413 -3.17 10.12 31.80
C PHE A 413 -1.87 9.35 31.52
N ASP A 414 -1.85 8.00 31.43
CA ASP A 414 -0.59 7.23 31.36
C ASP A 414 -0.09 6.84 29.95
N TRP A 415 -0.65 7.44 28.90
CA TRP A 415 -0.19 7.26 27.53
C TRP A 415 0.40 8.56 26.99
N ASP A 416 1.33 8.45 26.04
CA ASP A 416 1.99 9.60 25.40
C ASP A 416 1.46 9.83 23.99
N TYR A 417 1.18 8.75 23.25
CA TYR A 417 0.70 8.84 21.89
C TYR A 417 -0.25 7.70 21.49
N LYS A 418 -0.99 7.90 20.41
CA LYS A 418 -1.82 6.92 19.73
C LYS A 418 -1.52 6.95 18.24
N PHE A 419 -1.19 5.78 17.69
CA PHE A 419 -0.87 5.61 16.28
C PHE A 419 -1.75 4.50 15.67
N PRO A 420 -2.95 4.84 15.16
CA PRO A 420 -3.97 3.85 14.80
C PRO A 420 -3.67 3.13 13.48
N VAL A 421 -2.90 3.75 12.59
CA VAL A 421 -2.58 3.24 11.26
C VAL A 421 -1.09 3.40 11.04
N ASN A 422 -0.44 2.30 10.66
CA ASN A 422 1.00 2.24 10.48
C ASN A 422 1.41 2.02 9.01
N SER A 423 0.45 2.01 8.08
CA SER A 423 0.70 1.85 6.65
C SER A 423 -0.17 2.78 5.82
N VAL A 424 0.34 3.17 4.65
CA VAL A 424 -0.39 3.97 3.64
C VAL A 424 -0.20 3.38 2.26
N THR A 425 -1.21 3.54 1.41
CA THR A 425 -1.15 3.19 0.00
C THR A 425 -1.13 4.46 -0.86
N PHE A 426 -0.08 4.65 -1.63
CA PHE A 426 0.00 5.61 -2.72
C PHE A 426 -0.72 5.01 -3.93
N GLY A 427 -1.76 5.68 -4.42
CA GLY A 427 -2.38 5.36 -5.70
C GLY A 427 -1.54 5.90 -6.85
N VAL A 428 -1.85 5.47 -8.07
CA VAL A 428 -1.19 6.01 -9.28
C VAL A 428 -1.39 7.53 -9.34
N GLY A 429 -0.30 8.27 -9.54
CA GLY A 429 -0.26 9.73 -9.53
C GLY A 429 -0.02 10.37 -8.17
N ASP A 430 -0.13 9.63 -7.06
CA ASP A 430 0.16 10.17 -5.73
C ASP A 430 1.66 10.39 -5.55
N SER A 431 2.03 11.51 -4.92
CA SER A 431 3.42 11.79 -4.52
C SER A 431 3.58 11.94 -3.01
N THR A 432 2.50 12.14 -2.25
CA THR A 432 2.55 12.35 -0.79
C THR A 432 1.42 11.63 -0.07
N LYS A 433 1.69 11.13 1.14
CA LYS A 433 0.69 10.59 2.07
C LYS A 433 1.01 11.04 3.49
N THR A 434 -0.01 11.07 4.34
CA THR A 434 0.13 11.51 5.72
C THR A 434 -0.46 10.48 6.67
N LEU A 435 0.28 10.18 7.73
CA LEU A 435 -0.13 9.37 8.86
C LEU A 435 -0.30 10.27 10.08
N ARG A 436 -1.44 10.20 10.76
CA ARG A 436 -1.72 11.05 11.92
C ARG A 436 -1.34 10.34 13.22
N ILE A 437 -0.45 10.98 13.98
CA ILE A 437 -0.07 10.56 15.33
C ILE A 437 -0.82 11.47 16.30
N SER A 438 -1.65 10.91 17.17
CA SER A 438 -2.28 11.69 18.24
C SER A 438 -1.40 11.66 19.48
N PHE A 439 -1.26 12.79 20.18
CA PHE A 439 -0.53 12.86 21.44
C PHE A 439 -1.53 13.07 22.57
N SER A 440 -1.21 12.55 23.75
CA SER A 440 -1.95 12.97 24.93
C SER A 440 -1.54 14.41 25.24
N LYS A 441 -2.49 15.27 25.61
CA LYS A 441 -2.19 16.66 26.04
C LYS A 441 -1.24 16.74 27.26
N ASN A 442 -0.85 15.57 27.79
CA ASN A 442 0.00 15.27 28.94
C ASN A 442 0.50 16.49 29.72
N ILE A 443 -0.34 16.95 30.65
CA ILE A 443 -0.05 18.08 31.53
C ILE A 443 0.73 17.70 32.79
N ARG A 444 1.12 16.42 32.93
CA ARG A 444 1.88 15.93 34.09
C ARG A 444 3.35 16.31 33.93
N TYR A 445 4.01 16.62 35.05
CA TYR A 445 5.46 16.64 35.07
C TYR A 445 5.96 15.21 35.16
N GLU A 446 6.73 14.81 34.16
CA GLU A 446 7.44 13.55 34.15
C GLU A 446 8.78 13.76 33.45
N LYS A 447 9.65 12.75 33.54
CA LYS A 447 10.87 12.72 32.73
C LYS A 447 10.53 12.67 31.24
N ASN A 448 11.42 13.20 30.41
CA ASN A 448 11.21 13.37 28.98
C ASN A 448 10.99 12.05 28.25
N ARG A 449 10.28 12.11 27.11
CA ARG A 449 9.99 10.95 26.28
C ARG A 449 10.41 11.17 24.85
N VAL A 450 10.83 10.10 24.18
CA VAL A 450 11.10 10.09 22.75
C VAL A 450 10.28 8.99 22.07
N LEU A 451 9.66 9.35 20.95
CA LEU A 451 8.96 8.43 20.05
C LEU A 451 9.69 8.41 18.71
N THR A 452 10.17 7.26 18.27
CA THR A 452 10.89 7.13 17.00
C THR A 452 10.09 6.29 16.03
N PHE A 453 10.00 6.73 14.77
CA PHE A 453 9.37 5.99 13.69
C PHE A 453 10.35 5.78 12.54
N ASP A 454 10.36 4.55 12.00
CA ASP A 454 11.15 4.15 10.84
C ASP A 454 10.25 3.68 9.69
N ILE A 455 10.59 4.04 8.45
CA ILE A 455 10.08 3.32 7.28
C ILE A 455 10.78 1.96 7.23
N THR A 456 10.01 0.87 7.32
CA THR A 456 10.57 -0.50 7.43
C THR A 456 10.20 -1.41 6.27
N THR A 457 9.11 -1.15 5.57
CA THR A 457 8.73 -1.96 4.41
C THR A 457 8.10 -1.10 3.33
N VAL A 458 8.46 -1.39 2.08
CA VAL A 458 7.89 -0.80 0.88
C VAL A 458 7.54 -1.93 -0.08
N LEU A 459 6.32 -1.92 -0.60
CA LEU A 459 5.87 -2.83 -1.66
C LEU A 459 5.62 -2.01 -2.93
N GLY A 460 6.16 -2.47 -4.06
CA GLY A 460 6.17 -1.78 -5.35
C GLY A 460 7.58 -1.49 -5.86
N THR A 461 7.70 -0.73 -6.93
CA THR A 461 8.96 -0.31 -7.58
C THR A 461 9.74 0.80 -6.85
N VAL A 462 9.44 1.02 -5.56
CA VAL A 462 10.02 2.09 -4.74
C VAL A 462 11.05 1.55 -3.76
N THR A 463 12.12 2.30 -3.53
CA THR A 463 13.11 2.02 -2.48
C THR A 463 13.01 3.01 -1.31
N ILE A 464 13.52 2.63 -0.14
CA ILE A 464 13.56 3.53 1.02
C ILE A 464 14.68 4.54 0.79
N GLY A 465 14.34 5.83 0.85
CA GLY A 465 15.30 6.92 0.70
C GLY A 465 16.13 7.16 1.97
N ALA A 466 16.99 8.18 1.93
CA ALA A 466 17.91 8.50 3.02
C ALA A 466 17.16 8.96 4.30
N ASN A 467 16.07 9.70 4.14
CA ASN A 467 15.29 10.25 5.25
C ASN A 467 14.20 9.25 5.65
N LYS A 468 14.58 8.18 6.35
CA LYS A 468 13.66 7.09 6.74
C LYS A 468 13.25 7.07 8.21
N THR A 469 13.87 7.91 9.04
CA THR A 469 13.67 7.94 10.50
C THR A 469 13.26 9.33 10.94
N THR A 470 12.30 9.41 11.88
CA THR A 470 11.95 10.65 12.57
C THR A 470 11.81 10.41 14.07
N ASN A 471 12.31 11.34 14.86
CA ASN A 471 12.19 11.35 16.32
C ASN A 471 11.22 12.45 16.75
N PHE A 472 10.22 12.11 17.53
CA PHE A 472 9.35 13.05 18.23
C PHE A 472 9.81 13.17 19.68
N ILE A 473 10.29 14.37 20.03
CA ILE A 473 10.83 14.73 21.33
C ILE A 473 9.67 15.32 22.15
N ILE A 474 9.25 14.61 23.18
CA ILE A 474 8.17 15.04 24.08
C ILE A 474 8.84 15.58 25.35
N ASN A 475 9.01 16.90 25.40
CA ASN A 475 9.53 17.58 26.58
C ASN A 475 8.43 17.66 27.65
N LYS A 476 8.66 16.97 28.76
CA LYS A 476 7.77 16.99 29.93
C LYS A 476 8.36 17.74 31.13
N TYR A 477 9.63 18.15 31.01
CA TYR A 477 10.39 18.86 32.03
C TYR A 477 9.93 20.32 32.19
N ASP A 478 9.46 20.97 31.11
CA ASP A 478 8.97 22.37 31.13
C ASP A 478 7.60 22.56 31.83
N ASN A 479 7.10 21.54 32.52
CA ASN A 479 5.95 21.62 33.43
C ASN A 479 6.44 21.71 34.89
N PRO A 480 7.00 22.83 35.38
CA PRO A 480 7.78 22.84 36.62
C PRO A 480 7.05 22.16 37.79
N ILE A 481 7.69 21.15 38.40
CA ILE A 481 7.43 20.84 39.81
C ILE A 481 8.11 21.95 40.62
N PRO A 482 7.45 22.51 41.65
CA PRO A 482 8.17 23.04 42.79
C PRO A 482 9.04 21.92 43.39
N SER A 483 10.33 21.91 43.03
CA SER A 483 11.48 21.22 43.64
C SER A 483 11.17 20.14 44.70
N GLY A 484 11.19 18.86 44.30
CA GLY A 484 11.81 17.74 45.04
C GLY A 484 11.31 17.36 46.44
N ALA A 485 10.44 18.13 47.08
CA ALA A 485 9.81 17.78 48.34
C ALA A 485 8.55 16.97 48.05
N VAL A 486 8.36 15.90 48.83
CA VAL A 486 7.07 15.26 48.95
C VAL A 486 6.09 16.34 49.40
N LEU A 487 5.13 16.71 48.53
CA LEU A 487 4.08 17.67 48.88
C LEU A 487 3.44 17.22 50.21
N THR A 488 3.54 18.05 51.24
CA THR A 488 2.92 17.81 52.55
C THR A 488 1.79 18.80 52.82
N LEU A 489 0.95 18.51 53.81
CA LEU A 489 -0.08 19.46 54.22
C LEU A 489 0.53 20.81 54.60
N SER A 490 1.64 20.88 55.34
CA SER A 490 2.23 22.17 55.72
C SER A 490 2.70 23.02 54.53
N GLU A 491 3.19 22.38 53.46
CA GLU A 491 3.58 23.10 52.25
C GLU A 491 2.35 23.65 51.52
N LEU A 492 1.28 22.87 51.44
CA LEU A 492 0.01 23.32 50.88
C LEU A 492 -0.65 24.40 51.74
N MET A 493 -0.42 24.41 53.05
CA MET A 493 -1.00 25.34 54.03
C MET A 493 -0.16 26.60 54.24
N ASN A 494 1.01 26.72 53.62
CA ASN A 494 1.84 27.92 53.71
C ASN A 494 1.07 29.16 53.25
N GLU A 495 0.92 30.16 54.12
CA GLU A 495 0.10 31.35 53.83
C GLU A 495 0.62 32.19 52.64
N GLY A 496 1.92 32.13 52.37
CA GLY A 496 2.59 32.90 51.32
C GLY A 496 2.65 32.20 49.97
N SER A 497 2.60 30.86 49.93
CA SER A 497 2.86 30.10 48.69
C SER A 497 1.99 28.85 48.49
N GLY A 498 1.36 28.35 49.54
CA GLY A 498 0.57 27.12 49.51
C GLY A 498 -0.85 27.35 49.03
N ILE A 499 -1.35 26.48 48.15
CA ILE A 499 -2.69 26.61 47.57
C ILE A 499 -3.79 26.64 48.64
N LEU A 500 -3.72 25.78 49.65
CA LEU A 500 -4.72 25.71 50.73
C LEU A 500 -4.59 26.91 51.68
N GLY A 501 -3.35 27.32 52.00
CA GLY A 501 -3.07 28.50 52.83
C GLY A 501 -3.64 29.78 52.22
N GLN A 502 -3.38 30.00 50.94
CA GLN A 502 -3.83 31.22 50.24
C GLN A 502 -5.35 31.26 49.99
N ASN A 503 -5.96 30.11 49.65
CA ASN A 503 -7.31 30.07 49.09
C ASN A 503 -8.37 29.46 50.01
N CYS A 504 -7.98 28.69 51.03
CA CYS A 504 -8.92 27.90 51.83
C CYS A 504 -8.91 28.25 53.32
N VAL A 505 -7.72 28.45 53.91
CA VAL A 505 -7.57 28.65 55.38
C VAL A 505 -8.32 29.85 55.91
N LYS A 506 -8.54 30.91 55.12
CA LYS A 506 -9.31 32.10 55.53
C LYS A 506 -10.76 31.76 55.97
N CYS A 507 -11.31 30.66 55.47
CA CYS A 507 -12.69 30.24 55.73
C CYS A 507 -12.80 28.87 56.41
N HIS A 508 -11.72 28.11 56.48
CA HIS A 508 -11.68 26.74 57.03
C HIS A 508 -10.56 26.61 58.07
N ASN A 509 -10.73 27.25 59.21
CA ASN A 509 -9.79 27.24 60.33
C ASN A 509 -10.53 27.08 61.67
N SER A 510 -9.79 26.98 62.77
CA SER A 510 -10.36 26.78 64.11
C SER A 510 -11.29 27.89 64.58
N ALA A 511 -11.13 29.12 64.08
CA ALA A 511 -12.01 30.24 64.38
C ALA A 511 -13.24 30.31 63.44
N LYS A 512 -13.09 29.85 62.19
CA LYS A 512 -14.14 29.88 61.16
C LYS A 512 -14.19 28.55 60.42
N ILE A 513 -15.21 27.75 60.73
CA ILE A 513 -15.39 26.37 60.27
C ILE A 513 -16.44 26.35 59.13
N ALA A 514 -16.20 27.08 58.03
CA ALA A 514 -17.16 27.09 56.93
C ALA A 514 -17.30 25.67 56.33
N GLY A 515 -18.52 25.25 56.01
CA GLY A 515 -18.76 23.89 55.50
C GLY A 515 -18.51 22.77 56.53
N GLY A 516 -18.29 23.10 57.81
CA GLY A 516 -18.26 22.15 58.91
C GLY A 516 -16.93 21.44 59.15
N TYR A 517 -15.81 21.96 58.64
CA TYR A 517 -14.47 21.43 58.94
C TYR A 517 -13.40 22.51 59.10
N ASP A 518 -12.39 22.17 59.91
CA ASP A 518 -11.16 22.92 60.14
C ASP A 518 -10.03 22.29 59.33
N MET A 519 -9.41 23.03 58.40
CA MET A 519 -8.31 22.52 57.58
C MET A 519 -6.97 22.51 58.30
N THR A 520 -6.89 23.13 59.48
CA THR A 520 -5.70 23.09 60.32
C THR A 520 -5.65 21.84 61.22
N ASP A 521 -6.75 21.07 61.30
CA ASP A 521 -6.83 19.80 62.02
C ASP A 521 -6.81 18.62 61.02
N TYR A 522 -5.61 18.13 60.71
CA TYR A 522 -5.41 17.02 59.77
C TYR A 522 -6.10 15.73 60.22
N ASP A 523 -5.98 15.36 61.49
CA ASP A 523 -6.57 14.12 62.02
C ASP A 523 -8.10 14.16 61.93
N TRP A 524 -8.70 15.33 62.15
CA TRP A 524 -10.13 15.53 61.93
C TRP A 524 -10.49 15.41 60.45
N MET A 525 -9.70 16.01 59.54
CA MET A 525 -9.94 15.92 58.08
C MET A 525 -9.93 14.46 57.59
N ILE A 526 -8.99 13.65 58.08
CA ILE A 526 -8.91 12.22 57.76
C ILE A 526 -10.09 11.46 58.36
N ARG A 527 -10.37 11.61 59.67
CA ARG A 527 -11.48 10.91 60.34
C ARG A 527 -12.85 11.19 59.71
N ASN A 528 -13.06 12.41 59.21
CA ASN A 528 -14.32 12.82 58.60
C ASN A 528 -14.37 12.68 57.07
N ARG A 529 -13.32 12.07 56.49
CA ARG A 529 -13.16 11.86 55.04
C ARG A 529 -13.29 13.15 54.23
N VAL A 530 -12.82 14.27 54.79
CA VAL A 530 -12.60 15.49 54.00
C VAL A 530 -11.41 15.29 53.07
N VAL A 531 -10.40 14.59 53.59
CA VAL A 531 -9.22 14.10 52.90
C VAL A 531 -9.24 12.57 52.99
N VAL A 532 -9.01 11.91 51.86
CA VAL A 532 -8.89 10.45 51.75
C VAL A 532 -7.53 10.16 51.10
N PRO A 533 -6.53 9.70 51.87
CA PRO A 533 -5.22 9.33 51.34
C PRO A 533 -5.33 8.34 50.18
N ASN A 534 -4.54 8.57 49.14
CA ASN A 534 -4.50 7.80 47.88
C ASN A 534 -5.81 7.85 47.06
N ASP A 535 -6.71 8.78 47.34
CA ASP A 535 -8.00 8.87 46.66
C ASP A 535 -8.46 10.33 46.41
N VAL A 536 -8.73 10.63 45.14
CA VAL A 536 -9.27 11.91 44.67
C VAL A 536 -10.76 12.06 44.93
N THR A 537 -11.44 11.06 45.51
CA THR A 537 -12.83 11.19 45.97
C THR A 537 -12.97 12.02 47.26
N SER A 538 -11.84 12.47 47.82
CA SER A 538 -11.77 13.43 48.92
C SER A 538 -12.77 14.58 48.76
N LYS A 539 -13.60 14.83 49.78
CA LYS A 539 -14.63 15.90 49.72
C LYS A 539 -14.01 17.26 49.38
N MET A 540 -12.80 17.53 49.85
CA MET A 540 -12.09 18.76 49.54
C MET A 540 -11.78 18.88 48.03
N TYR A 541 -11.27 17.80 47.41
CA TYR A 541 -10.91 17.80 45.99
C TYR A 541 -12.12 17.99 45.08
N VAL A 542 -13.20 17.25 45.33
CA VAL A 542 -14.42 17.35 44.51
C VAL A 542 -15.12 18.71 44.62
N ARG A 543 -14.79 19.50 45.65
CA ARG A 543 -15.30 20.86 45.82
C ARG A 543 -14.45 21.89 45.08
N MET A 544 -13.14 21.67 44.92
CA MET A 544 -12.25 22.56 44.17
C MET A 544 -12.14 22.23 42.68
N HIS A 545 -12.61 21.06 42.26
CA HIS A 545 -12.55 20.56 40.89
C HIS A 545 -13.95 20.24 40.33
N ASP A 546 -14.20 20.60 39.07
CA ASP A 546 -15.40 20.17 38.36
C ASP A 546 -15.36 18.67 38.05
N SER A 547 -15.95 17.88 38.94
CA SER A 547 -16.10 16.43 38.79
C SER A 547 -17.28 16.04 37.88
N GLY A 548 -17.97 17.00 37.25
CA GLY A 548 -19.20 16.76 36.49
C GLY A 548 -20.43 16.45 37.37
N ASN A 549 -20.28 16.47 38.69
CA ASN A 549 -21.38 16.31 39.64
C ASN A 549 -22.02 17.66 39.96
N SER A 550 -23.09 17.99 39.23
CA SER A 550 -23.84 19.25 39.33
C SER A 550 -24.42 19.57 40.72
N LEU A 551 -24.44 18.61 41.65
CA LEU A 551 -24.95 18.81 43.02
C LEU A 551 -23.89 19.37 43.98
N VAL A 552 -22.63 19.42 43.56
CA VAL A 552 -21.52 19.87 44.39
C VAL A 552 -21.29 21.37 44.17
N LYS A 553 -21.66 22.19 45.16
CA LYS A 553 -21.29 23.62 45.16
C LYS A 553 -19.77 23.76 45.10
N PRO A 554 -19.21 24.57 44.18
CA PRO A 554 -17.78 24.78 44.06
C PRO A 554 -17.20 25.48 45.29
N MET A 555 -15.91 25.26 45.53
CA MET A 555 -15.07 25.98 46.46
C MET A 555 -13.80 26.45 45.75
N PRO A 556 -13.45 27.74 45.81
CA PRO A 556 -14.19 28.81 46.49
C PRO A 556 -15.59 29.10 45.90
N PHE A 557 -16.43 29.86 46.62
CA PHE A 557 -17.86 30.03 46.27
C PHE A 557 -18.11 30.69 44.91
N ASP A 558 -17.13 31.42 44.38
CA ASP A 558 -17.15 32.12 43.11
C ASP A 558 -16.73 31.23 41.92
N GLY A 559 -16.25 30.01 42.17
CA GLY A 559 -15.93 29.05 41.12
C GLY A 559 -14.87 28.03 41.52
N PHE A 560 -14.62 27.06 40.64
CA PHE A 560 -13.52 26.11 40.81
C PHE A 560 -12.17 26.79 40.63
N LEU A 561 -11.15 26.26 41.32
CA LEU A 561 -9.78 26.74 41.16
C LEU A 561 -9.23 26.41 39.75
N PRO A 562 -8.29 27.21 39.21
CA PRO A 562 -7.61 26.90 37.97
C PRO A 562 -6.93 25.52 38.00
N ALA A 563 -6.97 24.81 36.86
CA ALA A 563 -6.46 23.44 36.76
C ALA A 563 -5.03 23.24 37.30
N PRO A 564 -4.04 24.14 37.07
CA PRO A 564 -2.69 23.96 37.63
C PRO A 564 -2.67 23.88 39.16
N LEU A 565 -3.53 24.64 39.85
CA LEU A 565 -3.59 24.67 41.31
C LEU A 565 -4.28 23.43 41.89
N VAL A 566 -5.34 22.97 41.23
CA VAL A 566 -6.07 21.75 41.59
C VAL A 566 -5.17 20.51 41.49
N LEU A 567 -4.28 20.48 40.49
CA LEU A 567 -3.34 19.39 40.28
C LEU A 567 -2.33 19.21 41.42
N GLU A 568 -2.01 20.26 42.18
CA GLU A 568 -1.14 20.16 43.35
C GLU A 568 -1.82 19.38 44.47
N VAL A 569 -3.10 19.67 44.73
CA VAL A 569 -3.92 18.96 45.72
C VAL A 569 -4.22 17.53 45.28
N GLU A 570 -4.54 17.32 43.99
CA GLU A 570 -4.72 15.97 43.43
C GLU A 570 -3.49 15.09 43.70
N ARG A 571 -2.29 15.65 43.45
CA ARG A 571 -1.02 14.94 43.61
C ARG A 571 -0.72 14.65 45.08
N TRP A 572 -0.95 15.60 45.97
CA TRP A 572 -0.81 15.38 47.41
C TRP A 572 -1.70 14.24 47.89
N LEU A 573 -2.98 14.22 47.49
CA LEU A 573 -3.93 13.17 47.84
C LEU A 573 -3.46 11.81 47.34
N LEU A 574 -3.09 11.71 46.05
CA LEU A 574 -2.62 10.47 45.44
C LEU A 574 -1.30 9.95 46.02
N ASN A 575 -0.52 10.82 46.68
CA ASN A 575 0.72 10.45 47.38
C ASN A 575 0.49 10.14 48.87
N GLY A 576 -0.72 9.74 49.26
CA GLY A 576 -1.06 9.39 50.63
C GLY A 576 -1.38 10.57 51.54
N ALA A 577 -1.63 11.75 50.97
CA ALA A 577 -2.04 12.96 51.68
C ALA A 577 -1.16 13.30 52.88
N LEU A 578 0.16 13.19 52.75
CA LEU A 578 1.10 13.22 53.87
C LEU A 578 0.99 14.50 54.71
N ASN A 579 0.97 14.30 56.03
CA ASN A 579 1.04 15.33 57.06
C ASN A 579 2.42 15.26 57.68
N ASN A 580 3.15 16.37 57.68
CA ASN A 580 4.54 16.43 58.14
C ASN A 580 4.66 16.50 59.66
#